data_AF-A0A5B7REV2-F1
#
_entry.id   AF-A0A5B7REV2-F1
#
_cell.length_a   1.000
_cell.length_b   1.000
_cell.length_c   1.000
_cell.angle_alpha   90.00
_cell.angle_beta   90.00
_cell.angle_gamma   90.00
#
_symmetry.space_group_name_H-M   'P 1'
#
loop_
_entity.id
_entity.type
_entity.pdbx_description
1 polymer ?
#
loop_
_entity_poly.entity_id
_entity_poly.type
_entity_poly.pdbx_seq_one_letter_code
_entity_poly.pdbx_strand_id
1 'polypeptide(L)'
;MTNAAQPLGDGAVDLEKLQTLLALGCELDELDFKEYLDLTNQKDKVELVKDLAAMQSIPTGGYVIVGVDGAGKPSERFGRLVAAEFDPANLYKIAANYLPTLQLRSTTHELSGITVAIIHSLAPDPPNIPILTKDGQYANDNGKSSTVFVAGDVFVRRGTQSIRWTPADVPALLKPWEQAIREDERRHMSARIDEVQVGTRGRDIARGPLGTLTWRLASDEFDAAVLEAMREQDEITLRRLFLAFGADAAVQLRTKQGDDFDLLLDRLIASLALTLTYGQQGWFRELLDVLVDLYRSVLDPLGSPNPPNENAVAEKLMWRIVVGVEAVGGLAVRLRCYWAIRALAMPSPALSRQIREPSWIRHALTAASWARLLYTQPSSEDAQPVEIGGPTVALARQLVERIPALRPDAEVPRFELNTAPEPFDKVLDSLTQFDALWCVIAVADSGRDNNQYPSFASFYSHRSEPALELLITDQAVREELLEERAGDLKDAMDKVVRVARQLSFQQRYVPWDPSSPVISKFLDS
;
A
#
# COMPACT_ATOMS: atom_id res chain seq x y z
N MET A 1 -40.09 -6.78 -10.54
CA MET A 1 -38.86 -6.85 -9.76
C MET A 1 -39.20 -6.33 -8.38
N THR A 2 -39.22 -7.19 -7.38
CA THR A 2 -39.47 -6.85 -5.98
C THR A 2 -38.29 -6.03 -5.47
N ASN A 3 -38.50 -4.72 -5.26
CA ASN A 3 -37.54 -3.86 -4.57
C ASN A 3 -37.30 -4.47 -3.17
N ALA A 4 -36.16 -5.11 -3.00
CA ALA A 4 -35.66 -5.41 -1.67
C ALA A 4 -35.51 -4.07 -0.94
N ALA A 5 -36.18 -3.91 0.20
CA ALA A 5 -36.10 -2.69 1.00
C ALA A 5 -34.62 -2.40 1.28
N GLN A 6 -34.10 -1.29 0.76
CA GLN A 6 -32.77 -0.80 1.15
C GLN A 6 -32.77 -0.64 2.68
N PRO A 7 -31.72 -1.11 3.37
CA PRO A 7 -31.60 -0.89 4.80
C PRO A 7 -31.62 0.61 5.07
N LEU A 8 -32.41 1.04 6.05
CA LEU A 8 -32.56 2.46 6.35
C LEU A 8 -31.20 3.06 6.73
N GLY A 9 -30.35 2.34 7.46
CA GLY A 9 -28.99 2.73 7.92
C GLY A 9 -27.79 2.61 6.97
N ASP A 10 -27.92 2.85 5.66
CA ASP A 10 -26.78 2.81 4.71
C ASP A 10 -25.90 4.08 4.69
N GLY A 11 -26.33 5.14 5.39
CA GLY A 11 -25.67 6.44 5.43
C GLY A 11 -25.63 7.20 4.11
N ALA A 12 -26.47 6.82 3.13
CA ALA A 12 -26.66 7.59 1.90
C ALA A 12 -27.44 8.88 2.20
N VAL A 13 -27.10 9.97 1.52
CA VAL A 13 -27.80 11.26 1.67
C VAL A 13 -28.26 11.82 0.33
N ASP A 14 -28.27 11.00 -0.72
CA ASP A 14 -28.70 11.42 -2.06
C ASP A 14 -30.23 11.58 -2.18
N LEU A 15 -30.68 12.03 -3.36
CA LEU A 15 -32.08 12.32 -3.63
C LEU A 15 -32.95 11.06 -3.61
N GLU A 16 -32.41 9.93 -4.06
CA GLU A 16 -33.11 8.63 -4.08
C GLU A 16 -33.39 8.15 -2.65
N LYS A 17 -32.38 8.28 -1.77
CA LYS A 17 -32.53 7.98 -0.36
C LYS A 17 -33.56 8.88 0.30
N LEU A 18 -33.51 10.19 0.05
CA LEU A 18 -34.51 11.11 0.58
C LEU A 18 -35.93 10.70 0.16
N GLN A 19 -36.16 10.43 -1.13
CA GLN A 19 -37.47 10.00 -1.63
C GLN A 19 -37.94 8.70 -0.97
N THR A 20 -37.03 7.76 -0.74
CA THR A 20 -37.31 6.50 -0.05
C THR A 20 -37.76 6.73 1.39
N LEU A 21 -37.08 7.62 2.12
CA LEU A 21 -37.43 7.96 3.50
C LEU A 21 -38.79 8.67 3.58
N LEU A 22 -39.08 9.60 2.66
CA LEU A 22 -40.38 10.30 2.61
C LEU A 22 -41.54 9.35 2.25
N ALA A 23 -41.29 8.34 1.41
CA ALA A 23 -42.30 7.36 1.02
C ALA A 23 -42.80 6.49 2.19
N LEU A 24 -42.06 6.42 3.31
CA LEU A 24 -42.52 5.73 4.52
C LEU A 24 -43.75 6.41 5.13
N GLY A 25 -43.88 7.74 4.98
CA GLY A 25 -45.05 8.50 5.42
C GLY A 25 -45.27 8.58 6.94
N CYS A 26 -44.33 8.08 7.74
CA CYS A 26 -44.33 8.17 9.20
C CYS A 26 -42.91 8.14 9.76
N GLU A 27 -42.76 8.64 10.99
CA GLU A 27 -41.52 8.54 11.76
C GLU A 27 -41.29 7.11 12.25
N LEU A 28 -40.01 6.74 12.35
CA LEU A 28 -39.53 5.46 12.88
C LEU A 28 -38.47 5.72 13.95
N ASP A 29 -37.96 4.65 14.58
CA ASP A 29 -36.85 4.76 15.52
C ASP A 29 -35.67 5.49 14.85
N GLU A 30 -35.26 5.05 13.67
CA GLU A 30 -34.14 5.60 12.90
C GLU A 30 -34.52 6.75 11.94
N LEU A 31 -35.73 7.32 12.04
CA LEU A 31 -36.20 8.41 11.17
C LEU A 31 -37.08 9.42 11.91
N ASP A 32 -36.66 10.68 11.89
CA ASP A 32 -37.36 11.81 12.53
C ASP A 32 -37.70 12.89 11.50
N PHE A 33 -38.93 13.43 11.55
CA PHE A 33 -39.37 14.49 10.65
C PHE A 33 -39.52 15.81 11.40
N LYS A 34 -38.88 16.85 10.88
CA LYS A 34 -39.00 18.22 11.39
C LYS A 34 -39.59 19.11 10.30
N GLU A 35 -40.73 19.72 10.59
CA GLU A 35 -41.37 20.64 9.63
C GLU A 35 -40.54 21.91 9.42
N TYR A 36 -39.81 22.35 10.45
CA TYR A 36 -38.89 23.48 10.37
C TYR A 36 -37.86 23.41 11.51
N LEU A 37 -36.66 23.95 11.27
CA LEU A 37 -35.60 24.04 12.26
C LEU A 37 -34.82 25.35 12.03
N ASP A 38 -34.84 26.25 13.01
CA ASP A 38 -34.12 27.53 12.94
C ASP A 38 -32.73 27.38 13.59
N LEU A 39 -31.71 27.16 12.77
CA LEU A 39 -30.32 27.02 13.23
C LEU A 39 -29.67 28.35 13.65
N THR A 40 -30.42 29.46 13.67
CA THR A 40 -29.99 30.69 14.36
C THR A 40 -30.43 30.69 15.83
N ASN A 41 -31.51 29.97 16.16
CA ASN A 41 -32.07 29.87 17.49
C ASN A 41 -31.32 28.84 18.36
N GLN A 42 -30.93 29.25 19.57
CA GLN A 42 -30.21 28.37 20.50
C GLN A 42 -31.06 27.17 20.95
N LYS A 43 -32.38 27.32 21.08
CA LYS A 43 -33.29 26.23 21.46
C LYS A 43 -33.23 25.09 20.45
N ASP A 44 -33.37 25.42 19.17
CA ASP A 44 -33.41 24.46 18.08
C ASP A 44 -32.05 23.76 17.90
N LYS A 45 -30.94 24.49 18.12
CA LYS A 45 -29.59 23.90 18.16
C LYS A 45 -29.45 22.80 19.22
N VAL A 46 -29.87 23.08 20.46
CA VAL A 46 -29.72 22.11 21.54
C VAL A 46 -30.71 20.94 21.40
N GLU A 47 -31.92 21.18 20.90
CA GLU A 47 -32.86 20.10 20.58
C GLU A 47 -32.32 19.18 19.46
N LEU A 48 -31.73 19.76 18.41
CA LEU A 48 -31.06 18.98 17.35
C LEU A 48 -29.93 18.13 17.92
N VAL A 49 -29.08 18.68 18.79
CA VAL A 49 -27.97 17.92 19.43
C VAL A 49 -28.49 16.73 20.21
N LYS A 50 -29.59 16.89 20.96
CA LYS A 50 -30.23 15.79 21.69
C LYS A 50 -30.71 14.70 20.74
N ASP A 51 -31.34 15.06 19.63
CA ASP A 51 -31.84 14.11 18.64
C ASP A 51 -30.68 13.39 17.93
N LEU A 52 -29.62 14.09 17.54
CA LEU A 52 -28.42 13.49 16.97
C LEU A 52 -27.76 12.50 17.94
N ALA A 53 -27.65 12.85 19.22
CA ALA A 53 -27.12 11.97 20.26
C ALA A 53 -27.97 10.70 20.43
N ALA A 54 -29.30 10.84 20.43
CA ALA A 54 -30.21 9.70 20.48
C ALA A 54 -30.06 8.81 19.23
N MET A 55 -29.90 9.39 18.04
CA MET A 55 -29.68 8.62 16.81
C MET A 55 -28.35 7.85 16.82
N GLN A 56 -27.30 8.36 17.48
CA GLN A 56 -26.03 7.62 17.67
C GLN A 56 -26.17 6.37 18.55
N SER A 57 -27.24 6.24 19.33
CA SER A 57 -27.50 5.02 20.12
C SER A 57 -27.99 3.83 19.28
N ILE A 58 -28.43 4.10 18.05
CA ILE A 58 -28.89 3.08 17.13
C ILE A 58 -27.66 2.53 16.39
N PRO A 59 -27.45 1.20 16.31
CA PRO A 59 -26.28 0.62 15.66
C PRO A 59 -26.07 1.07 14.21
N THR A 60 -27.15 1.40 13.50
CA THR A 60 -27.17 1.88 12.11
C THR A 60 -27.09 3.40 11.99
N GLY A 61 -27.16 4.13 13.11
CA GLY A 61 -27.43 5.56 13.10
C GLY A 61 -28.91 5.87 12.82
N GLY A 62 -29.20 7.12 12.46
CA GLY A 62 -30.55 7.54 12.12
C GLY A 62 -30.62 8.86 11.36
N TYR A 63 -31.74 9.08 10.70
CA TYR A 63 -32.01 10.22 9.84
C TYR A 63 -32.91 11.24 10.53
N VAL A 64 -32.57 12.51 10.33
CA VAL A 64 -33.44 13.65 10.63
C VAL A 64 -33.68 14.38 9.32
N ILE A 65 -34.94 14.46 8.90
CA ILE A 65 -35.35 15.17 7.68
C ILE A 65 -36.03 16.47 8.08
N VAL A 66 -35.56 17.59 7.54
CA VAL A 66 -36.04 18.94 7.87
C VAL A 66 -36.69 19.57 6.65
N GLY A 67 -37.83 20.24 6.86
CA GLY A 67 -38.63 20.88 5.80
C GLY A 67 -39.81 20.02 5.33
N VAL A 68 -40.20 19.02 6.13
CA VAL A 68 -41.31 18.11 5.83
C VAL A 68 -42.26 17.96 7.01
N ASP A 69 -43.55 17.85 6.75
CA ASP A 69 -44.54 17.56 7.80
C ASP A 69 -44.37 16.14 8.37
N GLY A 70 -45.14 15.83 9.43
CA GLY A 70 -45.10 14.50 10.06
C GLY A 70 -45.59 13.34 9.17
N ALA A 71 -46.06 13.62 7.95
CA ALA A 71 -46.41 12.63 6.93
C ALA A 71 -45.38 12.57 5.79
N GLY A 72 -44.23 13.23 5.93
CA GLY A 72 -43.15 13.25 4.94
C GLY A 72 -43.43 14.14 3.72
N LYS A 73 -44.38 15.08 3.80
CA LYS A 73 -44.67 16.01 2.70
C LYS A 73 -43.88 17.31 2.86
N PRO A 74 -43.20 17.82 1.82
CA PRO A 74 -42.54 19.11 1.87
C PRO A 74 -43.47 20.24 2.33
N SER A 75 -43.02 21.05 3.30
CA SER A 75 -43.80 22.13 3.92
C SER A 75 -42.95 23.39 4.10
N GLU A 76 -43.50 24.55 3.73
CA GLU A 76 -42.94 25.87 4.04
C GLU A 76 -43.73 26.59 5.16
N ARG A 77 -44.61 25.87 5.87
CA ARG A 77 -45.59 26.47 6.79
C ARG A 77 -44.96 27.37 7.86
N PHE A 78 -43.77 27.00 8.33
CA PHE A 78 -43.07 27.69 9.41
C PHE A 78 -41.82 28.46 8.94
N GLY A 79 -41.54 28.47 7.64
CA GLY A 79 -40.41 29.19 7.05
C GLY A 79 -39.72 28.41 5.92
N ARG A 80 -38.77 29.08 5.25
CA ARG A 80 -37.88 28.47 4.26
C ARG A 80 -36.55 28.13 4.88
N LEU A 81 -36.00 26.97 4.54
CA LEU A 81 -34.66 26.57 4.98
C LEU A 81 -33.60 27.29 4.15
N VAL A 82 -32.50 27.66 4.80
CA VAL A 82 -31.30 28.18 4.12
C VAL A 82 -30.34 27.01 3.92
N ALA A 83 -30.18 26.55 2.68
CA ALA A 83 -29.42 25.34 2.37
C ALA A 83 -28.00 25.30 2.99
N ALA A 84 -27.30 26.44 3.00
CA ALA A 84 -25.97 26.56 3.58
C ALA A 84 -25.90 26.26 5.09
N GLU A 85 -26.99 26.47 5.85
CA GLU A 85 -26.98 26.20 7.29
C GLU A 85 -26.93 24.69 7.61
N PHE A 86 -27.37 23.86 6.66
CA PHE A 86 -27.45 22.41 6.79
C PHE A 86 -26.26 21.67 6.16
N ASP A 87 -25.21 22.39 5.76
CA ASP A 87 -23.96 21.76 5.33
C ASP A 87 -23.29 21.02 6.51
N PRO A 88 -22.51 19.94 6.22
CA PRO A 88 -21.91 19.13 7.28
C PRO A 88 -21.01 19.93 8.23
N ALA A 89 -20.31 20.96 7.75
CA ALA A 89 -19.37 21.74 8.55
C ALA A 89 -20.10 22.65 9.56
N ASN A 90 -21.24 23.22 9.18
CA ASN A 90 -22.04 24.07 10.06
C ASN A 90 -22.76 23.23 11.14
N LEU A 91 -23.33 22.09 10.76
CA LEU A 91 -23.90 21.15 11.74
C LEU A 91 -22.84 20.64 12.71
N TYR A 92 -21.64 20.33 12.23
CA TYR A 92 -20.51 19.92 13.07
C TYR A 92 -20.12 21.02 14.08
N LYS A 93 -20.02 22.28 13.64
CA LYS A 93 -19.73 23.42 14.54
C LYS A 93 -20.75 23.56 15.66
N ILE A 94 -22.02 23.26 15.39
CA ILE A 94 -23.10 23.31 16.39
C ILE A 94 -22.94 22.18 17.41
N ALA A 95 -22.75 20.94 16.94
CA ALA A 95 -22.91 19.76 17.77
C ALA A 95 -21.61 19.20 18.39
N ALA A 96 -20.44 19.38 17.76
CA ALA A 96 -19.19 18.74 18.19
C ALA A 96 -18.74 19.15 19.61
N ASN A 97 -19.09 20.37 20.04
CA ASN A 97 -18.81 20.86 21.38
C ASN A 97 -19.63 20.19 22.49
N TYR A 98 -20.78 19.61 22.13
CA TYR A 98 -21.66 18.89 23.04
C TYR A 98 -21.47 17.38 22.91
N LEU A 99 -21.23 16.88 21.70
CA LEU A 99 -21.15 15.46 21.37
C LEU A 99 -19.83 15.17 20.63
N PRO A 100 -18.74 14.82 21.35
CA PRO A 100 -17.43 14.57 20.73
C PRO A 100 -17.40 13.35 19.80
N THR A 101 -18.31 12.39 19.99
CA THR A 101 -18.46 11.19 19.16
C THR A 101 -19.20 11.46 17.85
N LEU A 102 -19.57 12.73 17.57
CA LEU A 102 -20.39 13.10 16.44
C LEU A 102 -19.74 12.69 15.12
N GLN A 103 -20.45 11.84 14.39
CA GLN A 103 -20.21 11.56 12.99
C GLN A 103 -21.52 11.81 12.27
N LEU A 104 -21.50 12.70 11.27
CA LEU A 104 -22.71 13.01 10.50
C LEU A 104 -22.41 13.15 9.02
N ARG A 105 -23.44 12.91 8.21
CA ARG A 105 -23.51 13.30 6.80
C ARG A 105 -24.75 14.15 6.62
N SER A 106 -24.67 15.20 5.81
CA SER A 106 -25.85 15.99 5.49
C SER A 106 -25.76 16.59 4.10
N THR A 107 -26.92 16.84 3.51
CA THR A 107 -27.07 17.66 2.31
C THR A 107 -28.50 18.20 2.24
N THR A 108 -28.76 19.05 1.26
CA THR A 108 -30.10 19.57 0.97
C THR A 108 -30.50 19.23 -0.46
N HIS A 109 -31.79 18.98 -0.65
CA HIS A 109 -32.40 18.70 -1.94
C HIS A 109 -33.60 19.62 -2.18
N GLU A 110 -33.87 19.92 -3.45
CA GLU A 110 -35.07 20.67 -3.85
C GLU A 110 -36.19 19.70 -4.25
N LEU A 111 -37.32 19.75 -3.55
CA LEU A 111 -38.50 18.94 -3.83
C LEU A 111 -39.71 19.85 -4.05
N SER A 112 -40.25 19.85 -5.26
CA SER A 112 -41.40 20.71 -5.64
C SER A 112 -41.16 22.21 -5.37
N GLY A 113 -39.91 22.65 -5.48
CA GLY A 113 -39.49 24.04 -5.21
C GLY A 113 -39.34 24.39 -3.73
N ILE A 114 -39.34 23.38 -2.86
CA ILE A 114 -39.12 23.50 -1.42
C ILE A 114 -37.79 22.81 -1.07
N THR A 115 -36.90 23.54 -0.39
CA THR A 115 -35.64 22.99 0.12
C THR A 115 -35.91 22.04 1.30
N VAL A 116 -35.43 20.80 1.21
CA VAL A 116 -35.50 19.78 2.26
C VAL A 116 -34.09 19.34 2.64
N ALA A 117 -33.77 19.34 3.93
CA ALA A 117 -32.49 18.87 4.42
C ALA A 117 -32.56 17.42 4.90
N ILE A 118 -31.54 16.63 4.55
CA ILE A 118 -31.34 15.27 5.06
C ILE A 118 -30.08 15.27 5.93
N ILE A 119 -30.22 14.86 7.19
CA ILE A 119 -29.13 14.74 8.14
C ILE A 119 -29.09 13.28 8.60
N HIS A 120 -27.95 12.61 8.42
CA HIS A 120 -27.71 11.28 8.94
C HIS A 120 -26.70 11.36 10.09
N SER A 121 -27.13 10.98 11.29
CA SER A 121 -26.26 10.80 12.45
C SER A 121 -25.75 9.36 12.45
N LEU A 122 -24.46 9.16 12.25
CA LEU A 122 -23.85 7.83 12.23
C LEU A 122 -23.60 7.34 13.66
N ALA A 123 -23.69 6.02 13.84
CA ALA A 123 -23.17 5.37 15.04
C ALA A 123 -21.66 5.69 15.20
N PRO A 124 -21.15 5.81 16.43
CA PRO A 124 -19.73 6.10 16.65
C PRO A 124 -18.80 5.01 16.08
N ASP A 125 -17.71 5.43 15.45
CA ASP A 125 -16.60 4.57 15.03
C ASP A 125 -15.27 5.13 15.58
N PRO A 126 -14.56 4.42 16.49
CA PRO A 126 -14.92 3.13 17.07
C PRO A 126 -16.20 3.19 17.92
N PRO A 127 -16.89 2.04 18.14
CA PRO A 127 -18.12 1.99 18.93
C PRO A 127 -17.94 2.63 20.32
N ASN A 128 -18.86 3.52 20.69
CA ASN A 128 -18.80 4.27 21.95
C ASN A 128 -20.20 4.66 22.44
N ILE A 129 -20.31 5.08 23.70
CA ILE A 129 -21.53 5.66 24.27
C ILE A 129 -21.55 7.17 23.97
N PRO A 130 -22.60 7.71 23.32
CA PRO A 130 -22.71 9.13 23.00
C PRO A 130 -23.03 9.96 24.26
N ILE A 131 -21.99 10.33 25.00
CA ILE A 131 -22.10 11.14 26.22
C ILE A 131 -22.00 12.62 25.87
N LEU A 132 -23.00 13.40 26.31
CA LEU A 132 -22.97 14.85 26.15
C LEU A 132 -21.99 15.48 27.15
N THR A 133 -21.14 16.39 26.71
CA THR A 133 -20.04 16.94 27.52
C THR A 133 -20.29 18.34 28.06
N LYS A 134 -21.38 19.00 27.65
CA LYS A 134 -21.76 20.36 28.06
C LYS A 134 -23.26 20.46 28.28
N ASP A 135 -23.67 21.46 29.06
CA ASP A 135 -25.08 21.76 29.30
C ASP A 135 -25.74 22.40 28.07
N GLY A 136 -26.88 21.86 27.64
CA GLY A 136 -27.72 22.40 26.59
C GLY A 136 -28.82 23.26 27.19
N GLN A 137 -28.62 24.59 27.22
CA GLN A 137 -29.56 25.55 27.79
C GLN A 137 -29.96 26.64 26.79
N TYR A 138 -31.17 27.19 26.93
CA TYR A 138 -31.66 28.33 26.17
C TYR A 138 -32.53 29.24 27.06
N ALA A 139 -32.64 30.53 26.71
CA ALA A 139 -33.56 31.44 27.38
C ALA A 139 -34.98 31.27 26.80
N ASN A 140 -35.96 30.99 27.65
CA ASN A 140 -37.36 30.93 27.22
C ASN A 140 -37.97 32.32 27.01
N ASP A 141 -39.20 32.39 26.51
CA ASP A 141 -39.91 33.65 26.19
C ASP A 141 -40.06 34.60 27.40
N ASN A 142 -39.91 34.08 28.63
CA ASN A 142 -39.95 34.83 29.88
C ASN A 142 -38.56 35.21 30.41
N GLY A 143 -37.49 35.00 29.62
CA GLY A 143 -36.10 35.27 29.98
C GLY A 143 -35.49 34.31 31.01
N LYS A 144 -36.19 33.24 31.39
CA LYS A 144 -35.66 32.22 32.31
C LYS A 144 -34.85 31.18 31.53
N SER A 145 -33.70 30.78 32.07
CA SER A 145 -32.92 29.67 31.50
C SER A 145 -33.71 28.37 31.62
N SER A 146 -33.84 27.66 30.49
CA SER A 146 -34.43 26.34 30.39
C SER A 146 -33.36 25.35 29.93
N THR A 147 -33.24 24.24 30.64
CA THR A 147 -32.24 23.19 30.36
C THR A 147 -32.88 22.03 29.61
N VAL A 148 -32.31 21.66 28.47
CA VAL A 148 -32.71 20.46 27.70
C VAL A 148 -31.95 19.24 28.22
N PHE A 149 -30.63 19.39 28.40
CA PHE A 149 -29.73 18.37 28.93
C PHE A 149 -28.57 18.99 29.71
N VAL A 150 -27.93 18.16 30.54
CA VAL A 150 -26.73 18.52 31.31
C VAL A 150 -25.54 17.68 30.86
N ALA A 151 -24.32 18.15 31.15
CA ALA A 151 -23.12 17.34 30.94
C ALA A 151 -23.23 15.98 31.66
N GLY A 152 -22.91 14.91 30.95
CA GLY A 152 -23.05 13.52 31.39
C GLY A 152 -24.36 12.84 30.96
N ASP A 153 -25.34 13.57 30.43
CA ASP A 153 -26.56 12.96 29.89
C ASP A 153 -26.21 12.09 28.67
N VAL A 154 -26.85 10.91 28.60
CA VAL A 154 -26.87 10.02 27.43
C VAL A 154 -28.31 9.85 27.00
N PHE A 155 -28.57 10.07 25.73
CA PHE A 155 -29.88 9.88 25.13
C PHE A 155 -29.89 8.61 24.29
N VAL A 156 -30.99 7.87 24.39
CA VAL A 156 -31.28 6.71 23.54
C VAL A 156 -32.57 6.93 22.79
N ARG A 157 -32.67 6.33 21.62
CA ARG A 157 -33.91 6.32 20.84
C ARG A 157 -34.82 5.19 21.32
N ARG A 158 -36.10 5.50 21.56
CA ARG A 158 -37.13 4.50 21.87
C ARG A 158 -38.42 4.87 21.16
N GLY A 159 -38.76 4.18 20.08
CA GLY A 159 -39.80 4.67 19.19
C GLY A 159 -39.36 6.00 18.55
N THR A 160 -40.29 6.93 18.41
CA THR A 160 -40.02 8.28 17.86
C THR A 160 -39.50 9.28 18.91
N GLN A 161 -39.07 8.82 20.09
CA GLN A 161 -38.66 9.70 21.20
C GLN A 161 -37.17 9.57 21.54
N SER A 162 -36.55 10.73 21.75
CA SER A 162 -35.21 10.90 22.32
C SER A 162 -35.32 11.01 23.85
N ILE A 163 -34.99 9.94 24.58
CA ILE A 163 -35.14 9.86 26.04
C ILE A 163 -33.79 9.63 26.73
N ARG A 164 -33.69 10.04 28.00
CA ARG A 164 -32.50 9.68 28.81
C ARG A 164 -32.43 8.17 28.98
N TRP A 165 -31.23 7.63 28.83
CA TRP A 165 -30.97 6.21 29.04
C TRP A 165 -31.24 5.78 30.48
N THR A 166 -31.44 4.49 30.66
CA THR A 166 -31.57 3.80 31.93
C THR A 166 -30.57 2.64 32.00
N PRO A 167 -30.32 2.05 33.18
CA PRO A 167 -29.45 0.87 33.30
C PRO A 167 -29.85 -0.31 32.38
N ALA A 168 -31.13 -0.39 31.98
CA ALA A 168 -31.61 -1.42 31.06
C ALA A 168 -31.12 -1.23 29.61
N ASP A 169 -30.73 -0.02 29.23
CA ASP A 169 -30.25 0.29 27.87
C ASP A 169 -28.74 0.01 27.72
N VAL A 170 -27.99 -0.08 28.84
CA VAL A 170 -26.53 -0.31 28.87
C VAL A 170 -26.09 -1.52 28.04
N PRO A 171 -26.70 -2.72 28.17
CA PRO A 171 -26.25 -3.89 27.41
C PRO A 171 -26.38 -3.70 25.90
N ALA A 172 -27.42 -3.00 25.43
CA ALA A 172 -27.62 -2.73 24.02
C ALA A 172 -26.56 -1.76 23.47
N LEU A 173 -26.20 -0.74 24.25
CA LEU A 173 -25.16 0.23 23.88
C LEU A 173 -23.74 -0.38 23.86
N LEU A 174 -23.46 -1.34 24.75
CA LEU A 174 -22.15 -1.99 24.82
C LEU A 174 -21.98 -3.15 23.81
N LYS A 175 -23.08 -3.70 23.29
CA LYS A 175 -23.05 -4.85 22.39
C LYS A 175 -22.22 -4.64 21.12
N PRO A 176 -22.27 -3.49 20.42
CA PRO A 176 -21.39 -3.22 19.29
C PRO A 176 -19.90 -3.26 19.68
N TRP A 177 -19.55 -2.75 20.86
CA TRP A 177 -18.18 -2.76 21.37
C TRP A 177 -17.70 -4.19 21.70
N GLU A 178 -18.53 -4.99 22.37
CA GLU A 178 -18.26 -6.40 22.62
C GLU A 178 -18.10 -7.21 21.32
N GLN A 179 -18.95 -6.95 20.32
CA GLN A 179 -18.84 -7.58 19.00
C GLN A 179 -17.55 -7.21 18.29
N ALA A 180 -17.15 -5.93 18.32
CA ALA A 180 -15.89 -5.47 17.75
C ALA A 180 -14.68 -6.16 18.39
N ILE A 181 -14.66 -6.29 19.72
CA ILE A 181 -13.60 -7.00 20.46
C ILE A 181 -13.56 -8.48 20.07
N ARG A 182 -14.70 -9.18 20.08
CA ARG A 182 -14.77 -10.61 19.74
C ARG A 182 -14.34 -10.88 18.30
N GLU A 183 -14.67 -9.99 17.38
CA GLU A 183 -14.28 -10.12 15.98
C GLU A 183 -12.77 -9.87 15.79
N ASP A 184 -12.20 -8.91 16.53
CA ASP A 184 -10.75 -8.70 16.58
C ASP A 184 -10.01 -9.93 17.13
N GLU A 185 -10.50 -10.49 18.23
CA GLU A 185 -9.98 -11.74 18.80
C GLU A 185 -10.07 -12.93 17.83
N ARG A 186 -11.19 -13.06 17.12
CA ARG A 186 -11.34 -14.11 16.08
C ARG A 186 -10.34 -13.93 14.96
N ARG A 187 -10.19 -12.71 14.43
CA ARG A 187 -9.21 -12.41 13.36
C ARG A 187 -7.79 -12.79 13.81
N HIS A 188 -7.40 -12.42 15.03
CA HIS A 188 -6.09 -12.80 15.57
C HIS A 188 -5.93 -14.31 15.78
N MET A 189 -6.97 -15.00 16.26
CA MET A 189 -6.92 -16.46 16.45
C MET A 189 -6.83 -17.21 15.12
N SER A 190 -7.63 -16.83 14.13
CA SER A 190 -7.58 -17.39 12.78
C SER A 190 -6.21 -17.21 12.15
N ALA A 191 -5.64 -16.00 12.21
CA ALA A 191 -4.30 -15.74 11.68
C ALA A 191 -3.23 -16.66 12.30
N ARG A 192 -3.27 -16.87 13.63
CA ARG A 192 -2.33 -17.79 14.31
C ARG A 192 -2.54 -19.26 13.94
N ILE A 193 -3.79 -19.69 13.78
CA ILE A 193 -4.08 -21.07 13.36
C ILE A 193 -3.55 -21.31 11.95
N ASP A 194 -3.74 -20.35 11.05
CA ASP A 194 -3.25 -20.41 9.68
C ASP A 194 -1.72 -20.48 9.64
N GLU A 195 -1.01 -19.66 10.42
CA GLU A 195 0.45 -19.72 10.56
C GLU A 195 0.94 -21.11 11.01
N VAL A 196 0.28 -21.71 12.01
CA VAL A 196 0.63 -23.06 12.51
C VAL A 196 0.36 -24.13 11.45
N GLN A 197 -0.74 -24.02 10.70
CA GLN A 197 -1.05 -24.96 9.62
C GLN A 197 -0.05 -24.87 8.48
N VAL A 198 0.31 -23.66 8.04
CA VAL A 198 1.32 -23.42 7.01
C VAL A 198 2.66 -24.01 7.43
N GLY A 199 3.10 -23.76 8.68
CA GLY A 199 4.33 -24.35 9.21
C GLY A 199 4.30 -25.88 9.26
N THR A 200 3.16 -26.48 9.60
CA THR A 200 3.00 -27.94 9.62
C THR A 200 3.09 -28.53 8.21
N ARG A 201 2.37 -27.94 7.24
CA ARG A 201 2.43 -28.39 5.83
C ARG A 201 3.82 -28.22 5.24
N GLY A 202 4.47 -27.08 5.49
CA GLY A 202 5.85 -26.84 5.04
C GLY A 202 6.81 -27.93 5.50
N ARG A 203 6.70 -28.35 6.76
CA ARG A 203 7.49 -29.46 7.30
C ARG A 203 7.18 -30.80 6.64
N ASP A 204 5.90 -31.12 6.44
CA ASP A 204 5.47 -32.37 5.82
C ASP A 204 5.93 -32.45 4.35
N ILE A 205 5.88 -31.32 3.63
CA ILE A 205 6.40 -31.20 2.26
C ILE A 205 7.91 -31.38 2.24
N ALA A 206 8.64 -30.69 3.11
CA ALA A 206 10.11 -30.75 3.18
C ALA A 206 10.63 -32.16 3.54
N ARG A 207 9.93 -32.89 4.41
CA ARG A 207 10.28 -34.26 4.82
C ARG A 207 9.65 -35.36 3.96
N GLY A 208 8.84 -34.98 2.98
CA GLY A 208 8.16 -35.91 2.09
C GLY A 208 9.10 -36.62 1.12
N PRO A 209 8.57 -37.47 0.23
CA PRO A 209 9.36 -38.05 -0.85
C PRO A 209 10.07 -36.97 -1.68
N LEU A 210 11.24 -37.30 -2.23
CA LEU A 210 11.93 -36.38 -3.13
C LEU A 210 10.97 -35.97 -4.26
N GLY A 211 10.77 -34.65 -4.43
CA GLY A 211 9.90 -34.07 -5.45
C GLY A 211 8.58 -33.53 -4.96
N THR A 212 8.25 -33.72 -3.68
CA THR A 212 7.11 -33.04 -3.05
C THR A 212 7.35 -31.53 -2.98
N LEU A 213 8.57 -31.11 -2.66
CA LEU A 213 8.98 -29.71 -2.80
C LEU A 213 9.15 -29.34 -4.28
N THR A 214 8.25 -28.50 -4.78
CA THR A 214 8.24 -27.97 -6.15
C THR A 214 7.85 -26.50 -6.15
N TRP A 215 8.35 -25.72 -7.10
CA TRP A 215 8.00 -24.29 -7.25
C TRP A 215 6.52 -24.05 -7.54
N ARG A 216 5.77 -25.07 -7.97
CA ARG A 216 4.33 -24.99 -8.25
C ARG A 216 3.44 -24.98 -7.01
N LEU A 217 4.01 -25.12 -5.81
CA LEU A 217 3.26 -25.01 -4.56
C LEU A 217 2.70 -23.59 -4.38
N ALA A 218 1.66 -23.48 -3.54
CA ALA A 218 1.16 -22.20 -3.05
C ALA A 218 2.30 -21.42 -2.36
N SER A 219 2.24 -20.09 -2.33
CA SER A 219 3.41 -19.28 -1.95
C SER A 219 3.84 -19.51 -0.51
N ASP A 220 2.87 -19.56 0.39
CA ASP A 220 3.04 -19.85 1.81
C ASP A 220 3.59 -21.26 2.05
N GLU A 221 3.04 -22.27 1.37
CA GLU A 221 3.51 -23.65 1.47
C GLU A 221 4.93 -23.83 0.89
N PHE A 222 5.21 -23.17 -0.23
CA PHE A 222 6.54 -23.16 -0.86
C PHE A 222 7.58 -22.54 0.06
N ASP A 223 7.33 -21.31 0.53
CA ASP A 223 8.27 -20.56 1.37
C ASP A 223 8.55 -21.34 2.67
N ALA A 224 7.50 -21.88 3.31
CA ALA A 224 7.64 -22.69 4.51
C ALA A 224 8.45 -23.98 4.26
N ALA A 225 8.22 -24.67 3.14
CA ALA A 225 8.93 -25.90 2.82
C ALA A 225 10.39 -25.67 2.44
N VAL A 226 10.71 -24.60 1.70
CA VAL A 226 12.08 -24.19 1.41
C VAL A 226 12.83 -23.86 2.70
N LEU A 227 12.20 -23.10 3.59
CA LEU A 227 12.79 -22.77 4.89
C LEU A 227 13.02 -24.01 5.76
N GLU A 228 12.08 -24.94 5.78
CA GLU A 228 12.27 -26.18 6.53
C GLU A 228 13.37 -27.06 5.95
N ALA A 229 13.48 -27.15 4.62
CA ALA A 229 14.59 -27.84 3.96
C ALA A 229 15.95 -27.19 4.28
N MET A 230 16.02 -25.86 4.33
CA MET A 230 17.23 -25.12 4.76
C MET A 230 17.54 -25.37 6.24
N ARG A 231 16.53 -25.36 7.11
CA ARG A 231 16.70 -25.58 8.55
C ARG A 231 17.22 -26.98 8.87
N GLU A 232 16.76 -27.99 8.14
CA GLU A 232 17.20 -29.38 8.27
C GLU A 232 18.50 -29.68 7.50
N GLN A 233 19.06 -28.71 6.77
CA GLN A 233 20.22 -28.88 5.90
C GLN A 233 20.03 -30.03 4.89
N ASP A 234 18.82 -30.17 4.35
CA ASP A 234 18.52 -31.17 3.33
C ASP A 234 19.04 -30.75 1.95
N GLU A 235 20.35 -30.96 1.74
CA GLU A 235 21.04 -30.58 0.52
C GLU A 235 20.44 -31.24 -0.73
N ILE A 236 19.94 -32.47 -0.61
CA ILE A 236 19.42 -33.24 -1.74
C ILE A 236 18.13 -32.61 -2.23
N THR A 237 17.22 -32.30 -1.31
CA THR A 237 15.94 -31.66 -1.61
C THR A 237 16.13 -30.27 -2.20
N LEU A 238 17.02 -29.44 -1.61
CA LEU A 238 17.33 -28.11 -2.11
C LEU A 238 17.97 -28.14 -3.51
N ARG A 239 19.01 -28.96 -3.71
CA ARG A 239 19.67 -29.06 -5.03
C ARG A 239 18.74 -29.58 -6.11
N ARG A 240 17.85 -30.52 -5.76
CA ARG A 240 16.83 -30.98 -6.70
C ARG A 240 15.90 -29.83 -7.11
N LEU A 241 15.44 -29.02 -6.15
CA LEU A 241 14.61 -27.85 -6.45
C LEU A 241 15.36 -26.87 -7.37
N PHE A 242 16.65 -26.63 -7.12
CA PHE A 242 17.45 -25.69 -7.91
C PHE A 242 17.65 -26.17 -9.35
N LEU A 243 17.92 -27.46 -9.53
CA LEU A 243 17.97 -28.10 -10.86
C LEU A 243 16.62 -28.01 -11.58
N ALA A 244 15.50 -28.15 -10.84
CA ALA A 244 14.17 -28.03 -11.41
C ALA A 244 13.89 -26.61 -11.95
N PHE A 245 14.33 -25.55 -11.25
CA PHE A 245 14.22 -24.18 -11.77
C PHE A 245 14.85 -24.03 -13.15
N GLY A 246 16.09 -24.49 -13.33
CA GLY A 246 16.78 -24.42 -14.61
C GLY A 246 16.12 -25.25 -15.71
N ALA A 247 15.78 -26.51 -15.39
CA ALA A 247 15.17 -27.43 -16.36
C ALA A 247 13.78 -26.96 -16.81
N ASP A 248 12.93 -26.53 -15.88
CA ASP A 248 11.56 -26.12 -16.16
C ASP A 248 11.51 -24.77 -16.86
N ALA A 249 12.37 -23.81 -16.48
CA ALA A 249 12.48 -22.55 -17.20
C ALA A 249 12.87 -22.75 -18.68
N ALA A 250 13.80 -23.66 -18.96
CA ALA A 250 14.17 -24.01 -20.33
C ALA A 250 13.00 -24.62 -21.13
N VAL A 251 12.12 -25.38 -20.47
CA VAL A 251 10.89 -25.89 -21.09
C VAL A 251 9.91 -24.74 -21.38
N GLN A 252 9.65 -23.88 -20.39
CA GLN A 252 8.70 -22.78 -20.53
C GLN A 252 9.09 -21.77 -21.61
N LEU A 253 10.39 -21.47 -21.74
CA LEU A 253 10.91 -20.61 -22.82
C LEU A 253 10.67 -21.21 -24.21
N ARG A 254 10.60 -22.54 -24.35
CA ARG A 254 10.27 -23.21 -25.63
C ARG A 254 8.78 -23.26 -25.90
N THR A 255 7.94 -23.44 -24.87
CA THR A 255 6.49 -23.62 -25.00
C THR A 255 5.71 -22.30 -25.07
N LYS A 256 6.34 -21.15 -24.75
CA LYS A 256 5.74 -19.80 -24.77
C LYS A 256 4.54 -19.62 -23.82
N GLN A 257 4.47 -20.38 -22.72
CA GLN A 257 3.46 -20.19 -21.67
C GLN A 257 3.94 -19.14 -20.66
N GLY A 258 3.27 -17.97 -20.60
CA GLY A 258 3.72 -16.81 -19.81
C GLY A 258 3.51 -16.93 -18.30
N ASP A 259 2.33 -17.37 -17.85
CA ASP A 259 1.94 -17.30 -16.43
C ASP A 259 2.76 -18.25 -15.53
N ASP A 260 2.99 -19.48 -16.00
CA ASP A 260 3.84 -20.46 -15.31
C ASP A 260 5.29 -19.97 -15.17
N PHE A 261 5.75 -19.20 -16.14
CA PHE A 261 7.12 -18.69 -16.16
C PHE A 261 7.32 -17.55 -15.15
N ASP A 262 6.36 -16.63 -15.06
CA ASP A 262 6.37 -15.58 -14.04
C ASP A 262 6.31 -16.16 -12.62
N LEU A 263 5.50 -17.19 -12.41
CA LEU A 263 5.44 -17.93 -11.14
C LEU A 263 6.78 -18.59 -10.80
N LEU A 264 7.41 -19.26 -11.78
CA LEU A 264 8.73 -19.88 -11.59
C LEU A 264 9.77 -18.84 -11.15
N LEU A 265 9.82 -17.69 -11.82
CA LEU A 265 10.74 -16.61 -11.46
C LEU A 265 10.41 -16.00 -10.09
N ASP A 266 9.12 -15.85 -9.75
CA ASP A 266 8.72 -15.42 -8.40
C ASP A 266 9.24 -16.37 -7.32
N ARG A 267 9.17 -17.68 -7.55
CA ARG A 267 9.64 -18.71 -6.62
C ARG A 267 11.16 -18.77 -6.51
N LEU A 268 11.86 -18.54 -7.61
CA LEU A 268 13.32 -18.44 -7.63
C LEU A 268 13.79 -17.18 -6.87
N ILE A 269 13.14 -16.03 -7.10
CA ILE A 269 13.43 -14.77 -6.39
C ILE A 269 13.07 -14.89 -4.90
N ALA A 270 11.95 -15.53 -4.56
CA ALA A 270 11.59 -15.82 -3.17
C ALA A 270 12.65 -16.69 -2.49
N SER A 271 13.13 -17.76 -3.15
CA SER A 271 14.18 -18.63 -2.62
C SER A 271 15.47 -17.85 -2.32
N LEU A 272 15.90 -16.95 -3.21
CA LEU A 272 17.03 -16.05 -2.98
C LEU A 272 16.80 -15.13 -1.77
N ALA A 273 15.63 -14.52 -1.69
CA ALA A 273 15.25 -13.65 -0.58
C ALA A 273 15.28 -14.39 0.77
N LEU A 274 14.82 -15.65 0.81
CA LEU A 274 14.89 -16.51 1.99
C LEU A 274 16.34 -16.83 2.38
N THR A 275 17.20 -17.18 1.42
CA THR A 275 18.62 -17.43 1.73
C THR A 275 19.31 -16.20 2.31
N LEU A 276 18.99 -15.02 1.79
CA LEU A 276 19.50 -13.74 2.29
C LEU A 276 19.00 -13.45 3.71
N THR A 277 17.69 -13.61 3.93
CA THR A 277 17.01 -13.35 5.21
C THR A 277 17.59 -14.20 6.35
N TYR A 278 17.95 -15.45 6.06
CA TYR A 278 18.45 -16.40 7.05
C TYR A 278 19.96 -16.67 6.95
N GLY A 279 20.71 -15.82 6.24
CA GLY A 279 22.19 -15.85 6.21
C GLY A 279 22.80 -17.07 5.53
N GLN A 280 22.09 -17.74 4.63
CA GLN A 280 22.52 -18.94 3.93
C GLN A 280 23.37 -18.62 2.69
N GLN A 281 24.59 -18.09 2.90
CA GLN A 281 25.45 -17.58 1.81
C GLN A 281 25.78 -18.62 0.73
N GLY A 282 25.96 -19.89 1.10
CA GLY A 282 26.26 -20.97 0.13
C GLY A 282 25.10 -21.18 -0.84
N TRP A 283 23.89 -21.37 -0.30
CA TRP A 283 22.68 -21.53 -1.09
C TRP A 283 22.32 -20.28 -1.90
N PHE A 284 22.60 -19.09 -1.36
CA PHE A 284 22.43 -17.84 -2.09
C PHE A 284 23.25 -17.84 -3.39
N ARG A 285 24.53 -18.23 -3.32
CA ARG A 285 25.41 -18.28 -4.51
C ARG A 285 24.93 -19.32 -5.52
N GLU A 286 24.56 -20.52 -5.07
CA GLU A 286 24.05 -21.57 -5.97
C GLU A 286 22.76 -21.12 -6.69
N LEU A 287 21.83 -20.45 -5.99
CA LEU A 287 20.61 -19.91 -6.61
C LEU A 287 20.87 -18.73 -7.54
N LEU A 288 21.82 -17.86 -7.18
CA LEU A 288 22.21 -16.74 -8.02
C LEU A 288 22.85 -17.24 -9.33
N ASP A 289 23.65 -18.31 -9.27
CA ASP A 289 24.18 -18.97 -10.46
C ASP A 289 23.06 -19.53 -11.36
N VAL A 290 21.99 -20.08 -10.79
CA VAL A 290 20.80 -20.47 -11.57
C VAL A 290 20.18 -19.28 -12.29
N LEU A 291 19.99 -18.13 -11.62
CA LEU A 291 19.50 -16.91 -12.27
C LEU A 291 20.42 -16.44 -13.40
N VAL A 292 21.74 -16.48 -13.16
CA VAL A 292 22.75 -16.07 -14.15
C VAL A 292 22.72 -17.01 -15.36
N ASP A 293 22.59 -18.32 -15.16
CA ASP A 293 22.51 -19.27 -16.26
C ASP A 293 21.21 -19.11 -17.06
N LEU A 294 20.08 -18.81 -16.40
CA LEU A 294 18.84 -18.43 -17.09
C LEU A 294 19.02 -17.15 -17.91
N TYR A 295 19.66 -16.12 -17.35
CA TYR A 295 19.96 -14.88 -18.07
C TYR A 295 20.80 -15.15 -19.32
N ARG A 296 21.85 -15.99 -19.19
CA ARG A 296 22.76 -16.35 -20.29
C ARG A 296 22.09 -17.22 -21.36
N SER A 297 21.09 -18.02 -20.99
CA SER A 297 20.43 -18.96 -21.91
C SER A 297 19.73 -18.28 -23.09
N VAL A 298 19.39 -17.00 -22.96
CA VAL A 298 18.73 -16.20 -24.01
C VAL A 298 19.68 -15.27 -24.75
N LEU A 299 20.98 -15.31 -24.44
CA LEU A 299 21.99 -14.52 -25.12
C LEU A 299 22.63 -15.31 -26.28
N ASP A 300 23.04 -14.57 -27.31
CA ASP A 300 23.90 -15.07 -28.37
C ASP A 300 25.38 -15.08 -27.92
N PRO A 301 26.31 -15.64 -28.73
CA PRO A 301 27.73 -15.63 -28.41
C PRO A 301 28.38 -14.24 -28.31
N LEU A 302 27.73 -13.19 -28.84
CA LEU A 302 28.19 -11.80 -28.75
C LEU A 302 27.58 -11.06 -27.56
N GLY A 303 26.77 -11.74 -26.74
CA GLY A 303 26.08 -11.18 -25.58
C GLY A 303 24.82 -10.40 -25.92
N SER A 304 24.39 -10.38 -27.18
CA SER A 304 23.12 -9.76 -27.55
C SER A 304 21.96 -10.71 -27.23
N PRO A 305 20.76 -10.21 -26.90
CA PRO A 305 19.57 -11.05 -26.86
C PRO A 305 19.43 -11.80 -28.18
N ASN A 306 19.22 -13.12 -28.14
CA ASN A 306 19.08 -13.91 -29.37
C ASN A 306 17.97 -13.30 -30.27
N PRO A 307 18.22 -13.19 -31.60
CA PRO A 307 17.36 -12.44 -32.53
C PRO A 307 15.91 -12.94 -32.55
N PRO A 308 14.96 -12.08 -32.95
CA PRO A 308 13.69 -11.94 -32.28
C PRO A 308 12.80 -13.16 -32.43
N ASN A 309 12.46 -13.79 -31.30
CA ASN A 309 11.14 -14.39 -31.20
C ASN A 309 10.13 -13.24 -31.17
N GLU A 310 9.07 -13.34 -31.97
CA GLU A 310 7.88 -12.49 -31.86
C GLU A 310 7.57 -12.25 -30.36
N ASN A 311 7.46 -10.98 -29.95
CA ASN A 311 7.14 -10.50 -28.60
C ASN A 311 8.29 -10.21 -27.61
N ALA A 312 9.56 -10.07 -28.03
CA ALA A 312 10.68 -9.63 -27.18
C ALA A 312 10.88 -10.51 -25.92
N VAL A 313 10.82 -11.83 -26.10
CA VAL A 313 10.84 -12.81 -25.00
C VAL A 313 12.16 -12.77 -24.22
N ALA A 314 13.29 -12.67 -24.92
CA ALA A 314 14.61 -12.63 -24.29
C ALA A 314 14.78 -11.38 -23.43
N GLU A 315 14.40 -10.22 -23.97
CA GLU A 315 14.47 -8.94 -23.27
C GLU A 315 13.53 -8.90 -22.07
N LYS A 316 12.31 -9.45 -22.21
CA LYS A 316 11.36 -9.60 -21.08
C LYS A 316 11.95 -10.47 -19.97
N LEU A 317 12.58 -11.60 -20.30
CA LEU A 317 13.25 -12.45 -19.32
C LEU A 317 14.37 -11.68 -18.59
N MET A 318 15.31 -11.13 -19.35
CA MET A 318 16.45 -10.40 -18.80
C MET A 318 15.98 -9.26 -17.89
N TRP A 319 14.96 -8.52 -18.34
CA TRP A 319 14.37 -7.43 -17.58
C TRP A 319 13.73 -7.93 -16.28
N ARG A 320 12.93 -8.99 -16.36
CA ARG A 320 12.26 -9.60 -15.20
C ARG A 320 13.24 -10.11 -14.15
N ILE A 321 14.35 -10.71 -14.58
CA ILE A 321 15.44 -11.15 -13.69
C ILE A 321 16.05 -9.93 -12.99
N VAL A 322 16.40 -8.88 -13.73
CA VAL A 322 17.05 -7.70 -13.15
C VAL A 322 16.13 -6.92 -12.21
N VAL A 323 14.83 -6.84 -12.49
CA VAL A 323 13.84 -6.31 -11.55
C VAL A 323 13.78 -7.16 -10.26
N GLY A 324 13.94 -8.48 -10.38
CA GLY A 324 14.08 -9.38 -9.24
C GLY A 324 15.36 -9.16 -8.43
N VAL A 325 16.48 -8.98 -9.12
CA VAL A 325 17.81 -8.68 -8.53
C VAL A 325 17.76 -7.36 -7.76
N GLU A 326 17.16 -6.33 -8.34
CA GLU A 326 16.91 -5.04 -7.67
C GLU A 326 16.10 -5.24 -6.38
N ALA A 327 15.04 -6.05 -6.44
CA ALA A 327 14.18 -6.29 -5.29
C ALA A 327 14.89 -7.05 -4.16
N VAL A 328 15.68 -8.07 -4.49
CA VAL A 328 16.54 -8.80 -3.54
C VAL A 328 17.65 -7.88 -3.00
N GLY A 329 18.19 -7.00 -3.85
CA GLY A 329 19.18 -6.00 -3.49
C GLY A 329 18.66 -5.00 -2.45
N GLY A 330 17.44 -4.50 -2.64
CA GLY A 330 16.76 -3.68 -1.63
C GLY A 330 16.58 -4.41 -0.31
N LEU A 331 16.19 -5.70 -0.33
CA LEU A 331 16.15 -6.52 0.89
C LEU A 331 17.54 -6.63 1.54
N ALA A 332 18.60 -6.80 0.76
CA ALA A 332 19.97 -6.88 1.28
C ALA A 332 20.38 -5.61 2.02
N VAL A 333 19.99 -4.44 1.49
CA VAL A 333 20.20 -3.15 2.17
C VAL A 333 19.45 -3.09 3.50
N ARG A 334 18.16 -3.46 3.54
CA ARG A 334 17.37 -3.42 4.79
C ARG A 334 17.91 -4.35 5.86
N LEU A 335 18.38 -5.52 5.46
CA LEU A 335 18.96 -6.53 6.36
C LEU A 335 20.45 -6.31 6.61
N ARG A 336 21.07 -5.27 6.02
CA ARG A 336 22.51 -4.96 6.11
C ARG A 336 23.41 -6.14 5.68
N CYS A 337 22.93 -6.94 4.74
CA CYS A 337 23.67 -8.05 4.13
C CYS A 337 24.51 -7.55 2.95
N TYR A 338 25.48 -6.68 3.22
CA TYR A 338 26.28 -6.02 2.18
C TYR A 338 27.05 -7.01 1.29
N TRP A 339 27.36 -8.20 1.81
CA TRP A 339 28.08 -9.27 1.11
C TRP A 339 27.36 -9.75 -0.15
N ALA A 340 26.04 -9.55 -0.21
CA ALA A 340 25.22 -9.94 -1.35
C ALA A 340 25.16 -8.85 -2.44
N ILE A 341 25.38 -7.57 -2.10
CA ILE A 341 25.11 -6.44 -3.00
C ILE A 341 26.00 -6.49 -4.24
N ARG A 342 27.31 -6.67 -4.05
CA ARG A 342 28.25 -6.75 -5.18
C ARG A 342 27.97 -7.98 -6.05
N ALA A 343 27.65 -9.12 -5.44
CA ALA A 343 27.31 -10.35 -6.16
C ALA A 343 26.03 -10.19 -7.00
N LEU A 344 25.04 -9.46 -6.48
CA LEU A 344 23.81 -9.13 -7.20
C LEU A 344 24.03 -8.09 -8.29
N ALA A 345 24.91 -7.11 -8.09
CA ALA A 345 25.14 -6.02 -9.02
C ALA A 345 26.02 -6.40 -10.22
N MET A 346 27.03 -7.24 -9.98
CA MET A 346 28.11 -7.51 -10.94
C MET A 346 27.94 -8.88 -11.61
N PRO A 347 28.28 -8.99 -12.90
CA PRO A 347 28.18 -10.25 -13.61
C PRO A 347 29.17 -11.27 -13.05
N SER A 348 28.78 -12.55 -13.06
CA SER A 348 29.70 -13.64 -12.77
C SER A 348 30.87 -13.67 -13.76
N PRO A 349 32.00 -14.33 -13.44
CA PRO A 349 33.11 -14.50 -14.37
C PRO A 349 32.72 -15.15 -15.70
N ALA A 350 31.65 -15.95 -15.72
CA ALA A 350 31.14 -16.55 -16.96
C ALA A 350 30.34 -15.54 -17.80
N LEU A 351 29.49 -14.73 -17.16
CA LEU A 351 28.68 -13.71 -17.83
C LEU A 351 29.52 -12.52 -18.31
N SER A 352 30.51 -12.09 -17.52
CA SER A 352 31.42 -10.97 -17.87
C SER A 352 32.24 -11.21 -19.14
N ARG A 353 32.44 -12.46 -19.56
CA ARG A 353 33.09 -12.79 -20.85
C ARG A 353 32.13 -12.67 -22.03
N GLN A 354 30.83 -12.65 -21.78
CA GLN A 354 29.78 -12.67 -22.79
C GLN A 354 29.19 -11.26 -23.01
N ILE A 355 29.01 -10.47 -21.95
CA ILE A 355 28.46 -9.10 -22.03
C ILE A 355 29.57 -8.05 -21.93
N ARG A 356 29.35 -6.86 -22.50
CA ARG A 356 30.34 -5.77 -22.51
C ARG A 356 30.17 -4.80 -21.35
N GLU A 357 28.96 -4.68 -20.84
CA GLU A 357 28.59 -3.83 -19.73
C GLU A 357 29.18 -4.39 -18.43
N PRO A 358 29.68 -3.52 -17.53
CA PRO A 358 30.24 -3.98 -16.26
C PRO A 358 29.18 -4.52 -15.30
N SER A 359 27.91 -4.19 -15.52
CA SER A 359 26.78 -4.72 -14.77
C SER A 359 25.77 -5.36 -15.71
N TRP A 360 25.31 -6.57 -15.38
CA TRP A 360 24.17 -7.19 -16.04
C TRP A 360 22.85 -6.44 -15.82
N ILE A 361 22.74 -5.61 -14.76
CA ILE A 361 21.61 -4.68 -14.57
C ILE A 361 21.61 -3.65 -15.71
N ARG A 362 22.76 -3.04 -15.97
CA ARG A 362 22.94 -2.07 -17.06
C ARG A 362 22.67 -2.71 -18.43
N HIS A 363 23.15 -3.94 -18.64
CA HIS A 363 22.92 -4.69 -19.88
C HIS A 363 21.42 -4.94 -20.13
N ALA A 364 20.69 -5.45 -19.14
CA ALA A 364 19.26 -5.69 -19.25
C ALA A 364 18.47 -4.40 -19.47
N LEU A 365 18.83 -3.29 -18.81
CA LEU A 365 18.24 -1.97 -19.01
C LEU A 365 18.35 -1.51 -20.47
N THR A 366 19.52 -1.68 -21.09
CA THR A 366 19.71 -1.34 -22.53
C THR A 366 18.78 -2.17 -23.41
N ALA A 367 18.74 -3.49 -23.19
CA ALA A 367 17.88 -4.39 -23.95
C ALA A 367 16.38 -4.06 -23.76
N ALA A 368 15.97 -3.79 -22.52
CA ALA A 368 14.60 -3.41 -22.16
C ALA A 368 14.18 -2.08 -22.80
N SER A 369 15.08 -1.10 -22.86
CA SER A 369 14.85 0.15 -23.57
C SER A 369 14.60 -0.07 -25.07
N TRP A 370 15.43 -0.88 -25.73
CA TRP A 370 15.26 -1.22 -27.15
C TRP A 370 13.96 -1.99 -27.42
N ALA A 371 13.55 -2.85 -26.49
CA ALA A 371 12.29 -3.58 -26.55
C ALA A 371 11.06 -2.78 -26.06
N ARG A 372 11.22 -1.49 -25.71
CA ARG A 372 10.17 -0.61 -25.17
C ARG A 372 9.47 -1.15 -23.90
N LEU A 373 10.19 -1.87 -23.06
CA LEU A 373 9.69 -2.43 -21.79
C LEU A 373 9.72 -1.42 -20.63
N LEU A 374 10.31 -0.23 -20.84
CA LEU A 374 10.42 0.84 -19.84
C LEU A 374 9.23 1.80 -19.86
N TYR A 375 8.11 1.40 -20.47
CA TYR A 375 6.91 2.21 -20.66
C TYR A 375 5.68 1.48 -20.12
N THR A 376 4.70 2.24 -19.63
CA THR A 376 3.40 1.69 -19.20
C THR A 376 2.61 1.20 -20.39
N GLN A 377 1.78 0.18 -20.19
CA GLN A 377 0.78 -0.19 -21.19
C GLN A 377 -0.27 0.93 -21.31
N PRO A 378 -0.74 1.24 -22.53
CA PRO A 378 -1.86 2.16 -22.74
C PRO A 378 -3.09 1.74 -21.95
N SER A 379 -3.72 2.66 -21.22
CA SER A 379 -4.97 2.40 -20.50
C SER A 379 -6.21 2.30 -21.43
N SER A 380 -6.07 2.75 -22.67
CA SER A 380 -7.07 2.67 -23.74
C SER A 380 -6.36 2.73 -25.11
N GLU A 381 -7.07 2.41 -26.20
CA GLU A 381 -6.50 2.44 -27.57
C GLU A 381 -5.92 3.81 -27.97
N ASP A 382 -6.43 4.90 -27.39
CA ASP A 382 -6.01 6.27 -27.69
C ASP A 382 -4.93 6.81 -26.73
N ALA A 383 -4.63 6.11 -25.63
CA ALA A 383 -3.65 6.55 -24.65
C ALA A 383 -2.22 6.30 -25.12
N GLN A 384 -1.36 7.30 -25.00
CA GLN A 384 0.07 7.11 -25.29
C GLN A 384 0.77 6.37 -24.14
N PRO A 385 1.70 5.43 -24.45
CA PRO A 385 2.52 4.81 -23.43
C PRO A 385 3.40 5.87 -22.75
N VAL A 386 3.46 5.85 -21.43
CA VAL A 386 4.24 6.80 -20.63
C VAL A 386 5.49 6.09 -20.11
N GLU A 387 6.64 6.76 -20.18
CA GLU A 387 7.87 6.22 -19.60
C GLU A 387 7.69 6.00 -18.09
N ILE A 388 8.18 4.88 -17.59
CA ILE A 388 8.15 4.58 -16.16
C ILE A 388 9.29 5.35 -15.49
N GLY A 389 8.96 6.22 -14.53
CA GLY A 389 9.94 6.93 -13.72
C GLY A 389 10.74 5.94 -12.86
N GLY A 390 12.05 5.90 -13.06
CA GLY A 390 12.96 5.02 -12.31
C GLY A 390 12.61 3.55 -12.50
N PRO A 391 12.62 3.02 -13.74
CA PRO A 391 11.93 1.79 -14.10
C PRO A 391 12.41 0.56 -13.33
N THR A 392 13.71 0.44 -13.03
CA THR A 392 14.24 -0.68 -12.24
C THR A 392 13.68 -0.67 -10.82
N VAL A 393 13.77 0.48 -10.13
CA VAL A 393 13.30 0.67 -8.76
C VAL A 393 11.78 0.56 -8.67
N ALA A 394 11.04 1.21 -9.57
CA ALA A 394 9.58 1.25 -9.54
C ALA A 394 8.95 -0.13 -9.76
N LEU A 395 9.46 -0.91 -10.73
CA LEU A 395 8.97 -2.27 -10.97
C LEU A 395 9.42 -3.23 -9.88
N ALA A 396 10.62 -3.05 -9.31
CA ALA A 396 11.05 -3.83 -8.16
C ALA A 396 10.12 -3.60 -6.96
N ARG A 397 9.66 -2.35 -6.75
CA ARG A 397 8.70 -2.03 -5.68
C ARG A 397 7.35 -2.72 -5.85
N GLN A 398 6.85 -2.85 -7.09
CA GLN A 398 5.65 -3.66 -7.37
C GLN A 398 5.91 -5.16 -7.15
N LEU A 399 7.12 -5.65 -7.45
CA LEU A 399 7.48 -7.04 -7.22
C LEU A 399 7.54 -7.39 -5.72
N VAL A 400 8.06 -6.49 -4.89
CA VAL A 400 8.09 -6.68 -3.41
C VAL A 400 6.67 -6.76 -2.83
N GLU A 401 5.70 -6.05 -3.41
CA GLU A 401 4.29 -6.17 -3.02
C GLU A 401 3.77 -7.60 -3.30
N ARG A 402 4.11 -8.16 -4.47
CA ARG A 402 3.65 -9.48 -4.92
C ARG A 402 4.32 -10.67 -4.21
N ILE A 403 5.60 -10.58 -3.88
CA ILE A 403 6.38 -11.68 -3.28
C ILE A 403 6.63 -11.39 -1.78
N PRO A 404 5.92 -12.07 -0.85
CA PRO A 404 6.08 -11.83 0.59
C PRO A 404 7.51 -12.04 1.11
N ALA A 405 8.24 -13.03 0.59
CA ALA A 405 9.62 -13.30 0.97
C ALA A 405 10.59 -12.12 0.75
N LEU A 406 10.23 -11.13 -0.08
CA LEU A 406 11.02 -9.91 -0.29
C LEU A 406 10.77 -8.83 0.77
N ARG A 407 9.79 -9.02 1.66
CA ARG A 407 9.39 -8.07 2.71
C ARG A 407 9.09 -8.77 4.05
N PRO A 408 10.00 -9.63 4.56
CA PRO A 408 9.80 -10.31 5.84
C PRO A 408 9.74 -9.32 7.02
N ASP A 409 10.19 -8.09 6.80
CA ASP A 409 10.39 -7.04 7.78
C ASP A 409 9.47 -5.82 7.59
N ALA A 410 8.55 -5.85 6.62
CA ALA A 410 7.70 -4.70 6.30
C ALA A 410 6.34 -5.09 5.73
N GLU A 411 5.29 -4.42 6.22
CA GLU A 411 4.04 -4.32 5.47
C GLU A 411 4.21 -3.25 4.39
N VAL A 412 3.70 -3.52 3.18
CA VAL A 412 3.77 -2.57 2.07
C VAL A 412 2.37 -2.31 1.52
N PRO A 413 1.97 -1.03 1.37
CA PRO A 413 0.76 -0.69 0.65
C PRO A 413 0.96 -0.89 -0.85
N ARG A 414 -0.15 -0.85 -1.57
CA ARG A 414 -0.19 -0.90 -3.04
C ARG A 414 0.66 0.20 -3.64
N PHE A 415 1.52 -0.15 -4.60
CA PHE A 415 2.37 0.81 -5.31
C PHE A 415 1.90 1.04 -6.74
N GLU A 416 1.53 2.28 -7.06
CA GLU A 416 1.13 2.71 -8.40
C GLU A 416 2.29 3.38 -9.12
N LEU A 417 2.51 3.01 -10.40
CA LEU A 417 3.58 3.59 -11.20
C LEU A 417 3.28 5.05 -11.54
N ASN A 418 4.33 5.88 -11.61
CA ASN A 418 4.27 7.28 -12.02
C ASN A 418 3.36 8.18 -11.15
N THR A 419 2.95 7.72 -9.97
CA THR A 419 2.28 8.53 -8.95
C THR A 419 3.26 8.94 -7.84
N ALA A 420 2.87 9.90 -7.02
CA ALA A 420 3.69 10.27 -5.86
C ALA A 420 3.67 9.11 -4.84
N PRO A 421 4.84 8.57 -4.46
CA PRO A 421 4.89 7.49 -3.48
C PRO A 421 4.56 8.00 -2.07
N GLU A 422 4.14 7.10 -1.19
CA GLU A 422 3.93 7.37 0.22
C GLU A 422 5.18 8.04 0.84
N PRO A 423 5.02 9.07 1.70
CA PRO A 423 6.16 9.78 2.30
C PRO A 423 7.11 8.85 3.04
N PHE A 424 6.59 7.83 3.72
CA PHE A 424 7.36 6.84 4.47
C PHE A 424 7.19 5.45 3.85
N ASP A 425 8.09 5.10 2.94
CA ASP A 425 8.14 3.77 2.31
C ASP A 425 9.55 3.21 2.43
N LYS A 426 9.77 2.47 3.53
CA LYS A 426 11.07 1.86 3.84
C LYS A 426 11.56 0.90 2.75
N VAL A 427 10.64 0.25 2.04
CA VAL A 427 10.98 -0.67 0.96
C VAL A 427 11.49 0.13 -0.22
N LEU A 428 10.76 1.17 -0.63
CA LEU A 428 11.21 2.07 -1.69
C LEU A 428 12.56 2.72 -1.35
N ASP A 429 12.76 3.16 -0.11
CA ASP A 429 14.04 3.73 0.34
C ASP A 429 15.18 2.74 0.11
N SER A 430 15.01 1.49 0.55
CA SER A 430 16.03 0.46 0.39
C SER A 430 16.32 0.08 -1.06
N LEU A 431 15.31 0.12 -1.95
CA LEU A 431 15.49 -0.08 -3.38
C LEU A 431 16.30 1.07 -3.97
N THR A 432 15.95 2.31 -3.67
CA THR A 432 16.73 3.48 -4.14
C THR A 432 18.17 3.48 -3.62
N GLN A 433 18.41 2.94 -2.43
CA GLN A 433 19.73 2.77 -1.85
C GLN A 433 20.53 1.68 -2.57
N PHE A 434 19.94 0.51 -2.83
CA PHE A 434 20.60 -0.52 -3.63
C PHE A 434 20.91 -0.02 -5.04
N ASP A 435 19.98 0.69 -5.68
CA ASP A 435 20.16 1.28 -7.00
C ASP A 435 21.37 2.24 -7.04
N ALA A 436 21.50 3.06 -6.00
CA ALA A 436 22.66 3.96 -5.84
C ALA A 436 23.97 3.19 -5.65
N LEU A 437 23.97 2.14 -4.82
CA LEU A 437 25.16 1.32 -4.56
C LEU A 437 25.64 0.61 -5.82
N TRP A 438 24.77 -0.05 -6.58
CA TRP A 438 25.21 -0.75 -7.80
C TRP A 438 25.72 0.24 -8.87
N CYS A 439 25.13 1.43 -8.98
CA CYS A 439 25.61 2.48 -9.88
C CYS A 439 27.05 2.89 -9.53
N VAL A 440 27.34 3.13 -8.24
CA VAL A 440 28.70 3.46 -7.79
C VAL A 440 29.66 2.30 -8.06
N ILE A 441 29.26 1.06 -7.76
CA ILE A 441 30.09 -0.13 -8.02
C ILE A 441 30.41 -0.26 -9.51
N ALA A 442 29.42 -0.09 -10.40
CA ALA A 442 29.61 -0.21 -11.85
C ALA A 442 30.53 0.88 -12.42
N VAL A 443 30.44 2.11 -11.91
CA VAL A 443 31.34 3.19 -12.31
C VAL A 443 32.74 2.99 -11.76
N ALA A 444 32.89 2.59 -10.49
CA ALA A 444 34.20 2.29 -9.91
C ALA A 444 34.90 1.13 -10.65
N ASP A 445 34.15 0.11 -11.08
CA ASP A 445 34.69 -1.04 -11.82
C ASP A 445 35.18 -0.66 -13.23
N SER A 446 34.43 0.21 -13.91
CA SER A 446 34.65 0.48 -15.35
C SER A 446 35.28 1.83 -15.67
N GLY A 447 35.25 2.78 -14.74
CA GLY A 447 35.66 4.17 -14.90
C GLY A 447 34.77 5.01 -15.83
N ARG A 448 33.65 4.49 -16.35
CA ARG A 448 32.82 5.16 -17.37
C ARG A 448 31.43 5.54 -16.87
N ASP A 449 31.02 6.78 -17.17
CA ASP A 449 29.74 7.36 -16.75
C ASP A 449 28.51 6.66 -17.34
N ASN A 450 28.61 6.07 -18.53
CA ASN A 450 27.49 5.48 -19.27
C ASN A 450 27.17 4.02 -18.88
N ASN A 451 27.93 3.47 -17.94
CA ASN A 451 27.82 2.09 -17.47
C ASN A 451 26.88 1.91 -16.27
N GLN A 452 26.23 2.99 -15.86
CA GLN A 452 25.21 3.06 -14.82
C GLN A 452 23.91 3.62 -15.42
N TYR A 453 22.84 3.52 -14.65
CA TYR A 453 21.59 4.22 -14.92
C TYR A 453 20.86 4.43 -13.59
N PRO A 454 21.05 5.59 -12.93
CA PRO A 454 20.53 5.84 -11.58
C PRO A 454 19.01 6.02 -11.62
N SER A 455 18.27 4.90 -11.60
CA SER A 455 16.81 4.87 -11.52
C SER A 455 16.30 5.52 -10.24
N PHE A 456 17.10 5.51 -9.16
CA PHE A 456 16.81 6.23 -7.92
C PHE A 456 16.63 7.74 -8.14
N ALA A 457 17.20 8.31 -9.20
CA ALA A 457 17.14 9.75 -9.48
C ALA A 457 15.72 10.23 -9.81
N SER A 458 14.81 9.31 -10.14
CA SER A 458 13.39 9.61 -10.32
C SER A 458 12.64 9.78 -8.98
N PHE A 459 13.29 9.54 -7.84
CA PHE A 459 12.74 9.68 -6.49
C PHE A 459 13.47 10.79 -5.70
N TYR A 460 12.91 11.16 -4.54
CA TYR A 460 13.51 12.19 -3.70
C TYR A 460 14.89 11.76 -3.15
N SER A 461 15.84 12.68 -3.10
CA SER A 461 17.24 12.41 -2.75
C SER A 461 17.44 11.82 -1.36
N HIS A 462 16.65 12.24 -0.37
CA HIS A 462 16.71 11.69 0.99
C HIS A 462 16.55 10.16 1.07
N ARG A 463 15.96 9.52 0.04
CA ARG A 463 15.74 8.07 0.01
C ARG A 463 17.03 7.29 -0.26
N SER A 464 17.86 7.78 -1.20
CA SER A 464 19.11 7.12 -1.61
C SER A 464 20.38 7.70 -0.97
N GLU A 465 20.35 8.93 -0.47
CA GLU A 465 21.47 9.56 0.24
C GLU A 465 22.10 8.68 1.34
N PRO A 466 21.33 7.96 2.19
CA PRO A 466 21.91 7.11 3.23
C PRO A 466 22.88 6.04 2.72
N ALA A 467 22.68 5.49 1.51
CA ALA A 467 23.60 4.53 0.90
C ALA A 467 24.93 5.17 0.48
N LEU A 468 24.87 6.40 -0.03
CA LEU A 468 26.07 7.15 -0.43
C LEU A 468 26.85 7.61 0.81
N GLU A 469 26.16 8.05 1.86
CA GLU A 469 26.79 8.35 3.16
C GLU A 469 27.48 7.12 3.74
N LEU A 470 26.81 5.96 3.70
CA LEU A 470 27.37 4.70 4.20
C LEU A 470 28.71 4.38 3.55
N LEU A 471 28.83 4.51 2.21
CA LEU A 471 30.09 4.33 1.50
C LEU A 471 31.19 5.29 1.96
N ILE A 472 30.85 6.54 2.31
CA ILE A 472 31.79 7.56 2.79
C ILE A 472 32.23 7.29 4.23
N THR A 473 31.31 6.84 5.10
CA THR A 473 31.57 6.77 6.54
C THR A 473 32.04 5.40 7.01
N ASP A 474 31.68 4.33 6.31
CA ASP A 474 31.98 2.96 6.73
C ASP A 474 33.03 2.32 5.81
N GLN A 475 34.25 2.16 6.33
CA GLN A 475 35.36 1.57 5.59
C GLN A 475 35.14 0.08 5.31
N ALA A 476 34.53 -0.67 6.24
CA ALA A 476 34.33 -2.11 6.06
C ALA A 476 33.33 -2.38 4.94
N VAL A 477 32.22 -1.64 4.92
CA VAL A 477 31.24 -1.72 3.81
C VAL A 477 31.87 -1.29 2.49
N ARG A 478 32.68 -0.22 2.49
CA ARG A 478 33.39 0.22 1.28
C ARG A 478 34.31 -0.86 0.71
N GLU A 479 35.13 -1.47 1.55
CA GLU A 479 36.05 -2.54 1.15
C GLU A 479 35.28 -3.77 0.65
N GLU A 480 34.15 -4.10 1.28
CA GLU A 480 33.30 -5.22 0.88
C GLU A 480 32.63 -5.01 -0.49
N LEU A 481 32.22 -3.77 -0.80
CA LEU A 481 31.52 -3.46 -2.06
C LEU A 481 32.45 -3.10 -3.21
N LEU A 482 33.57 -2.42 -2.94
CA LEU A 482 34.49 -1.91 -3.96
C LEU A 482 35.79 -2.72 -4.07
N GLU A 483 36.10 -3.57 -3.09
CA GLU A 483 37.35 -4.35 -3.04
C GLU A 483 38.57 -3.40 -3.18
N GLU A 484 39.53 -3.75 -4.03
CA GLU A 484 40.74 -2.96 -4.29
C GLU A 484 40.45 -1.57 -4.92
N ARG A 485 39.22 -1.33 -5.38
CA ARG A 485 38.79 -0.07 -6.04
C ARG A 485 38.22 0.97 -5.09
N ALA A 486 38.31 0.73 -3.78
CA ALA A 486 37.86 1.67 -2.75
C ALA A 486 38.51 3.06 -2.87
N GLY A 487 39.69 3.17 -3.48
CA GLY A 487 40.39 4.43 -3.75
C GLY A 487 39.69 5.33 -4.78
N ASP A 488 38.88 4.76 -5.68
CA ASP A 488 38.21 5.48 -6.77
C ASP A 488 36.81 6.00 -6.36
N LEU A 489 36.43 5.84 -5.09
CA LEU A 489 35.08 6.14 -4.59
C LEU A 489 34.62 7.56 -4.94
N LYS A 490 35.49 8.57 -4.74
CA LYS A 490 35.11 9.98 -4.99
C LYS A 490 34.77 10.22 -6.46
N ASP A 491 35.61 9.75 -7.38
CA ASP A 491 35.38 9.89 -8.83
C ASP A 491 34.13 9.14 -9.27
N ALA A 492 33.94 7.91 -8.77
CA ALA A 492 32.74 7.13 -9.05
C ALA A 492 31.46 7.82 -8.55
N MET A 493 31.47 8.32 -7.31
CA MET A 493 30.33 9.05 -6.74
C MET A 493 30.03 10.35 -7.49
N ASP A 494 31.05 11.13 -7.86
CA ASP A 494 30.86 12.37 -8.64
C ASP A 494 30.16 12.10 -9.98
N LYS A 495 30.61 11.04 -10.70
CA LYS A 495 30.00 10.57 -11.95
C LYS A 495 28.55 10.14 -11.75
N VAL A 496 28.26 9.37 -10.70
CA VAL A 496 26.89 8.92 -10.37
C VAL A 496 25.97 10.10 -10.10
N VAL A 497 26.40 11.04 -9.23
CA VAL A 497 25.61 12.23 -8.88
C VAL A 497 25.39 13.13 -10.09
N ARG A 498 26.40 13.33 -10.95
CA ARG A 498 26.26 14.10 -12.18
C ARG A 498 25.21 13.50 -13.11
N VAL A 499 25.25 12.19 -13.34
CA VAL A 499 24.27 11.50 -14.21
C VAL A 499 22.86 11.52 -13.59
N ALA A 500 22.75 11.33 -12.26
CA ALA A 500 21.48 11.42 -11.54
C ALA A 500 20.82 12.81 -11.67
N ARG A 501 21.62 13.88 -11.51
CA ARG A 501 21.18 15.27 -11.74
C ARG A 501 20.60 15.45 -13.14
N GLN A 502 21.33 14.99 -14.16
CA GLN A 502 20.91 15.13 -15.55
C GLN A 502 19.61 14.37 -15.84
N LEU A 503 19.50 13.12 -15.40
CA LEU A 503 18.31 12.29 -15.62
C LEU A 503 17.07 12.84 -14.93
N SER A 504 17.20 13.23 -13.65
CA SER A 504 16.08 13.79 -12.89
C SER A 504 15.59 15.11 -13.49
N PHE A 505 16.52 15.96 -13.94
CA PHE A 505 16.16 17.19 -14.64
C PHE A 505 15.44 16.93 -15.96
N GLN A 506 15.88 15.93 -16.74
CA GLN A 506 15.21 15.55 -18.00
C GLN A 506 13.79 14.99 -17.77
N GLN A 507 13.58 14.22 -16.70
CA GLN A 507 12.30 13.56 -16.43
C GLN A 507 11.31 14.43 -15.65
N ARG A 508 11.78 15.27 -14.74
CA ARG A 508 10.95 16.00 -13.75
C ARG A 508 11.15 17.51 -13.74
N TYR A 509 12.10 18.05 -14.51
CA TYR A 509 12.52 19.46 -14.46
C TYR A 509 13.02 19.93 -13.09
N VAL A 510 13.36 18.98 -12.21
CA VAL A 510 13.96 19.21 -10.90
C VAL A 510 15.19 18.31 -10.81
N PRO A 511 16.40 18.86 -10.54
CA PRO A 511 17.59 18.04 -10.40
C PRO A 511 17.52 17.18 -9.13
N TRP A 512 18.07 15.98 -9.21
CA TRP A 512 18.38 15.18 -8.03
C TRP A 512 19.63 15.77 -7.40
N ASP A 513 19.49 16.48 -6.28
CA ASP A 513 20.61 17.09 -5.56
C ASP A 513 20.76 16.50 -4.16
N PRO A 514 21.96 16.02 -3.79
CA PRO A 514 22.20 15.55 -2.43
C PRO A 514 22.13 16.72 -1.45
N SER A 515 21.29 16.57 -0.43
CA SER A 515 21.10 17.51 0.67
C SER A 515 22.01 17.21 1.88
N SER A 516 22.53 15.99 1.96
CA SER A 516 23.49 15.55 2.97
C SER A 516 24.78 16.41 2.98
N PRO A 517 25.12 17.03 4.13
CA PRO A 517 26.39 17.71 4.31
C PRO A 517 27.61 16.78 4.19
N VAL A 518 27.44 15.49 4.51
CA VAL A 518 28.51 14.49 4.43
C VAL A 518 28.88 14.25 2.97
N ILE A 519 27.88 14.07 2.11
CA ILE A 519 28.07 13.87 0.67
C ILE A 519 28.68 15.12 0.04
N SER A 520 28.11 16.30 0.29
CA SER A 520 28.62 17.56 -0.30
C SER A 520 30.09 17.78 0.08
N LYS A 521 30.43 17.65 1.37
CA LYS A 521 31.82 17.83 1.83
C LYS A 521 32.78 16.83 1.19
N PHE A 522 32.37 15.58 1.00
CA PHE A 522 33.20 14.54 0.39
C PHE A 522 33.44 14.77 -1.10
N LEU A 523 32.43 15.26 -1.84
CA LEU A 523 32.57 15.58 -3.26
C LEU A 523 33.39 16.87 -3.48
N ASP A 524 33.29 17.83 -2.56
CA ASP A 524 34.01 19.11 -2.63
C ASP A 524 35.49 19.00 -2.19
N SER A 525 35.86 18.02 -1.36
CA SER A 525 37.22 17.80 -0.84
C SER A 525 38.08 17.00 -1.81
#